data_AF-A0A7Y2BCQ7-F1
#
_entry.id   AF-A0A7Y2BCQ7-F1
#
_cell.length_a   1.000
_cell.length_b   1.000
_cell.length_c   1.000
_cell.angle_alpha   90.00
_cell.angle_beta   90.00
_cell.angle_gamma   90.00
#
_symmetry.space_group_name_H-M   'P 1'
#
loop_
_entity.id
_entity.type
_entity.pdbx_description
1 polymer ?
#
loop_
_entity_poly.entity_id
_entity_poly.type
_entity_poly.pdbx_seq_one_letter_code
_entity_poly.pdbx_strand_id
1 'polypeptide(L)'
;MIKIAKILVIFCLVSFVSESYVTAQSNENVNLIQGDSKREEIQRYFGYELLLYRYLSLPYDVSINVNQQGDFVDVGLIFIIFFPLILLINVSRKKLWTLLAIFYFTFTWIISTANSFVFSVSSYHVKSNGVALNNYLNKVKFVDEPLSHLVVYLYKASLFIYQPFEKIGNAISGDSDYVTYPIIFSLFILISFLLLNYFKGKDSTKKYLLVFFWIYSFFWLSFSGGIIWYGNILLILGLFSLLIFINNISERKRSSRFWLEKGFVVFCVTYILIASVSRISGIKPFQQAENLGKGIYNPIFFEYGTGKIDKKESLNKIYGDVSGAFDQINSDKKSLIWRVGTTFNYFIKNNNSRVILDNQLGLFMNVRKRYQENSELIGFFKANKIKYLLIDLNTATIDNTPNKTLTNKYRQLLIFVINNPNLKLLATDRVVGNKDETGKMKYTRDFYGEVVHQFGRYAIYEII
;
A
#
# COMPACT_ATOMS: atom_id res chain seq x y z
N MET A 1 29.08 20.88 -19.56
CA MET A 1 28.76 20.23 -18.27
C MET A 1 29.03 21.13 -17.07
N ILE A 2 30.25 21.64 -16.85
CA ILE A 2 30.60 22.43 -15.65
C ILE A 2 29.75 23.71 -15.48
N LYS A 3 29.50 24.49 -16.55
CA LYS A 3 28.64 25.69 -16.48
C LYS A 3 27.19 25.39 -16.08
N ILE A 4 26.67 24.22 -16.44
CA ILE A 4 25.27 23.82 -16.20
C ILE A 4 25.11 23.21 -14.81
N ALA A 5 26.10 22.43 -14.36
CA ALA A 5 26.18 22.00 -12.97
C ALA A 5 26.20 23.21 -12.01
N LYS A 6 26.92 24.29 -12.38
CA LYS A 6 26.88 25.55 -11.62
C LYS A 6 25.48 26.19 -11.62
N ILE A 7 24.78 26.24 -12.75
CA ILE A 7 23.42 26.79 -12.82
C ILE A 7 22.41 25.96 -12.01
N LEU A 8 22.52 24.62 -12.03
CA LEU A 8 21.66 23.74 -11.24
C LEU A 8 21.97 23.80 -9.75
N VAL A 9 23.25 23.91 -9.37
CA VAL A 9 23.64 24.17 -7.97
C VAL A 9 23.08 25.52 -7.52
N ILE A 10 23.16 26.56 -8.36
CA ILE A 10 22.55 27.86 -8.08
C ILE A 10 21.02 27.73 -7.99
N PHE A 11 20.36 26.98 -8.86
CA PHE A 11 18.91 26.77 -8.83
C PHE A 11 18.47 26.01 -7.57
N CYS A 12 19.19 24.95 -7.18
CA CYS A 12 18.99 24.25 -5.91
C CYS A 12 19.17 25.21 -4.74
N LEU A 13 20.28 25.97 -4.70
CA LEU A 13 20.57 26.93 -3.64
C LEU A 13 19.51 28.04 -3.56
N VAL A 14 19.01 28.54 -4.69
CA VAL A 14 17.93 29.54 -4.75
C VAL A 14 16.59 28.94 -4.29
N SER A 15 16.33 27.67 -4.61
CA SER A 15 15.14 26.95 -4.13
C SER A 15 15.16 26.69 -2.62
N PHE A 16 16.36 26.61 -2.01
CA PHE A 16 16.52 26.53 -0.55
C PHE A 16 16.35 27.89 0.16
N VAL A 17 16.45 29.02 -0.56
CA VAL A 17 16.37 30.37 0.03
C VAL A 17 14.94 30.92 0.06
N SER A 18 14.00 30.33 -0.69
CA SER A 18 12.59 30.69 -0.56
C SER A 18 11.99 30.02 0.67
N GLU A 19 12.03 30.70 1.83
CA GLU A 19 11.12 30.47 2.96
C GLU A 19 9.67 30.62 2.46
N SER A 20 9.14 29.55 1.90
CA SER A 20 7.74 29.44 1.58
C SER A 20 7.12 28.63 2.70
N TYR A 21 6.13 29.19 3.40
CA TYR A 21 5.24 28.52 4.35
C TYR A 21 4.37 27.44 3.66
N VAL A 22 4.96 26.62 2.80
CA VAL A 22 4.34 25.45 2.20
C VAL A 22 4.80 24.27 3.05
N THR A 23 4.09 24.07 4.16
CA THR A 23 4.26 22.92 5.05
C THR A 23 3.11 21.95 4.82
N ALA A 24 3.23 21.05 3.85
CA ALA A 24 2.19 20.03 3.64
C ALA A 24 2.19 18.95 4.74
N GLN A 25 3.28 18.83 5.52
CA GLN A 25 3.45 17.81 6.57
C GLN A 25 4.17 18.32 7.84
N SER A 26 3.93 19.56 8.31
CA SER A 26 4.54 19.99 9.59
C SER A 26 3.89 19.31 10.80
N ASN A 27 4.72 18.89 11.76
CA ASN A 27 4.33 18.29 13.03
C ASN A 27 3.72 19.30 14.03
N GLU A 28 3.52 20.56 13.65
CA GLU A 28 3.25 21.65 14.58
C GLU A 28 1.81 21.70 15.13
N ASN A 29 0.89 20.87 14.62
CA ASN A 29 -0.47 20.81 15.17
C ASN A 29 -0.98 19.39 15.32
N VAL A 30 -0.66 18.74 16.45
CA VAL A 30 -1.15 17.41 16.85
C VAL A 30 -2.68 17.27 16.71
N ASN A 31 -3.43 18.36 16.95
CA ASN A 31 -4.89 18.40 16.83
C ASN A 31 -5.40 18.44 15.36
N LEU A 32 -4.62 18.99 14.43
CA LEU A 32 -4.91 18.95 12.98
C LEU A 32 -4.52 17.58 12.39
N ILE A 33 -3.42 17.00 12.88
CA ILE A 33 -2.88 15.70 12.44
C ILE A 33 -3.83 14.53 12.75
N GLN A 34 -4.65 14.61 13.80
CA GLN A 34 -5.63 13.57 14.15
C GLN A 34 -6.85 13.50 13.20
N GLY A 35 -7.05 14.48 12.32
CA GLY A 35 -8.20 14.55 11.40
C GLY A 35 -7.87 14.42 9.91
N ASP A 36 -6.58 14.44 9.54
CA ASP A 36 -6.20 14.47 8.13
C ASP A 36 -6.27 13.10 7.47
N SER A 37 -7.45 12.82 6.93
CA SER A 37 -7.74 11.59 6.20
C SER A 37 -6.96 11.47 4.89
N LYS A 38 -6.51 12.57 4.30
CA LYS A 38 -5.67 12.53 3.08
C LYS A 38 -4.27 12.06 3.44
N ARG A 39 -3.69 12.60 4.51
CA ARG A 39 -2.40 12.15 5.05
C ARG A 39 -2.42 10.66 5.38
N GLU A 40 -3.44 10.20 6.09
CA GLU A 40 -3.60 8.78 6.44
C GLU A 40 -3.65 7.90 5.19
N GLU A 41 -4.44 8.28 4.19
CA GLU A 41 -4.57 7.53 2.95
C GLU A 41 -3.27 7.48 2.17
N ILE A 42 -2.53 8.59 2.05
CA ILE A 42 -1.25 8.62 1.34
C ILE A 42 -0.17 7.84 2.10
N GLN A 43 0.00 8.08 3.41
CA GLN A 43 1.02 7.40 4.22
C GLN A 43 0.78 5.90 4.33
N ARG A 44 -0.48 5.46 4.25
CA ARG A 44 -0.84 4.04 4.17
C ARG A 44 -0.15 3.30 3.03
N TYR A 45 0.09 3.96 1.90
CA TYR A 45 0.83 3.40 0.76
C TYR A 45 2.31 3.79 0.79
N PHE A 46 2.58 5.04 1.15
CA PHE A 46 3.88 5.67 0.94
C PHE A 46 4.90 5.39 2.04
N GLY A 47 4.47 5.08 3.26
CA GLY A 47 5.35 4.83 4.40
C GLY A 47 5.24 5.86 5.52
N TYR A 48 5.91 5.57 6.63
CA TYR A 48 5.84 6.32 7.88
C TYR A 48 7.20 6.81 8.39
N GLU A 49 8.28 6.49 7.67
CA GLU A 49 9.65 6.94 7.87
C GLU A 49 9.84 8.41 7.46
N LEU A 50 11.05 8.95 7.48
CA LEU A 50 11.25 10.36 7.10
C LEU A 50 11.00 10.57 5.61
N LEU A 51 10.38 11.70 5.25
CA LEU A 51 9.92 11.97 3.88
C LEU A 51 10.98 11.70 2.81
N LEU A 52 12.22 12.15 3.02
CA LEU A 52 13.33 11.92 2.10
C LEU A 52 13.64 10.41 1.93
N TYR A 53 13.61 9.67 3.03
CA TYR A 53 13.90 8.23 3.03
C TYR A 53 12.75 7.41 2.47
N ARG A 54 11.49 7.83 2.64
CA ARG A 54 10.32 7.23 1.98
C ARG A 54 10.52 7.12 0.47
N TYR A 55 11.00 8.20 -0.15
CA TYR A 55 11.26 8.20 -1.60
C TYR A 55 12.39 7.23 -2.02
N LEU A 56 13.37 7.01 -1.15
CA LEU A 56 14.51 6.12 -1.43
C LEU A 56 14.18 4.65 -1.17
N SER A 57 13.36 4.35 -0.16
CA SER A 57 12.89 2.99 0.14
C SER A 57 11.70 2.58 -0.71
N LEU A 58 10.94 3.51 -1.29
CA LEU A 58 9.70 3.21 -2.02
C LEU A 58 9.79 2.05 -3.00
N PRO A 59 10.82 1.93 -3.87
CA PRO A 59 10.90 0.79 -4.79
C PRO A 59 10.95 -0.54 -4.04
N TYR A 60 11.68 -0.61 -2.92
CA TYR A 60 11.74 -1.78 -2.07
C TYR A 60 10.44 -2.00 -1.29
N ASP A 61 9.86 -0.95 -0.72
CA ASP A 61 8.65 -1.05 0.10
C ASP A 61 7.46 -1.58 -0.70
N VAL A 62 7.34 -1.13 -1.94
CA VAL A 62 6.35 -1.64 -2.91
C VAL A 62 6.68 -3.06 -3.35
N SER A 63 7.97 -3.44 -3.44
CA SER A 63 8.39 -4.79 -3.85
C SER A 63 7.99 -5.86 -2.85
N ILE A 64 8.16 -5.58 -1.56
CA ILE A 64 7.97 -6.57 -0.50
C ILE A 64 6.75 -6.26 0.37
N ASN A 65 5.86 -5.37 -0.10
CA ASN A 65 4.59 -5.06 0.54
C ASN A 65 4.73 -4.53 1.98
N VAL A 66 5.71 -3.64 2.21
CA VAL A 66 5.96 -3.05 3.54
C VAL A 66 4.73 -2.35 4.08
N ASN A 67 4.17 -1.45 3.26
CA ASN A 67 3.09 -0.55 3.67
C ASN A 67 1.70 -1.09 3.38
N GLN A 68 1.54 -1.81 2.26
CA GLN A 68 0.28 -2.44 1.86
C GLN A 68 0.48 -3.90 1.51
N GLN A 69 -0.37 -4.76 2.09
CA GLN A 69 -0.28 -6.20 1.94
C GLN A 69 -1.40 -6.73 1.05
N GLY A 70 -1.08 -7.77 0.28
CA GLY A 70 -2.04 -8.54 -0.49
C GLY A 70 -1.47 -9.09 -1.79
N ASP A 71 -2.01 -10.22 -2.23
CA ASP A 71 -1.55 -10.90 -3.45
C ASP A 71 -1.75 -10.05 -4.74
N PHE A 72 -2.52 -8.96 -4.66
CA PHE A 72 -2.79 -8.05 -5.78
C PHE A 72 -1.81 -6.86 -5.84
N VAL A 73 -0.94 -6.71 -4.84
CA VAL A 73 0.11 -5.69 -4.77
C VAL A 73 1.53 -6.27 -4.82
N ASP A 74 1.69 -7.60 -4.90
CA ASP A 74 3.01 -8.22 -4.96
C ASP A 74 3.64 -8.11 -6.37
N VAL A 75 4.65 -7.25 -6.48
CA VAL A 75 5.54 -7.14 -7.66
C VAL A 75 6.97 -7.56 -7.35
N GLY A 76 7.27 -8.01 -6.13
CA GLY A 76 8.65 -8.25 -5.68
C GLY A 76 9.38 -9.25 -6.56
N LEU A 77 8.67 -10.31 -6.95
CA LEU A 77 9.18 -11.34 -7.85
C LEU A 77 9.52 -10.79 -9.26
N ILE A 78 8.88 -9.71 -9.72
CA ILE A 78 9.18 -9.09 -11.03
C ILE A 78 10.61 -8.53 -11.05
N PHE A 79 11.13 -8.08 -9.90
CA PHE A 79 12.49 -7.55 -9.81
C PHE A 79 13.59 -8.58 -10.06
N ILE A 80 13.27 -9.88 -9.98
CA ILE A 80 14.17 -10.95 -10.42
C ILE A 80 14.52 -10.80 -11.92
N ILE A 81 13.57 -10.34 -12.74
CA ILE A 81 13.78 -10.08 -14.18
C ILE A 81 14.80 -8.95 -14.42
N PHE A 82 14.93 -8.05 -13.45
CA PHE A 82 15.86 -6.92 -13.50
C PHE A 82 17.25 -7.26 -12.93
N PHE A 83 17.46 -8.44 -12.35
CA PHE A 83 18.78 -8.87 -11.84
C PHE A 83 19.91 -8.85 -12.89
N PRO A 84 19.68 -9.20 -14.18
CA PRO A 84 20.66 -9.00 -15.25
C PRO A 84 21.15 -7.56 -15.40
N LEU A 85 20.41 -6.55 -14.94
CA LEU A 85 20.88 -5.16 -14.92
C LEU A 85 22.13 -4.99 -14.04
N ILE A 86 22.27 -5.78 -12.97
CA ILE A 86 23.47 -5.77 -12.11
C ILE A 86 24.69 -6.23 -12.92
N LEU A 87 24.50 -7.22 -13.79
CA LEU A 87 25.56 -7.70 -14.69
C LEU A 87 25.94 -6.63 -15.74
N LEU A 88 25.02 -5.73 -16.12
CA LEU A 88 25.31 -4.60 -17.04
C LEU A 88 26.26 -3.57 -16.43
N ILE A 89 26.29 -3.44 -15.10
CA ILE A 89 27.15 -2.47 -14.41
C ILE A 89 28.64 -2.80 -14.69
N ASN A 90 28.98 -4.09 -14.76
CA ASN A 90 30.33 -4.56 -15.11
C ASN A 90 30.67 -4.36 -16.60
N VAL A 91 29.67 -4.20 -17.46
CA VAL A 91 29.88 -3.99 -18.89
C VAL A 91 30.37 -2.56 -19.19
N SER A 92 30.20 -1.60 -18.27
CA SER A 92 30.47 -0.17 -18.50
C SER A 92 31.96 0.23 -18.49
N ARG A 93 32.90 -0.68 -18.18
CA ARG A 93 34.39 -0.51 -18.11
C ARG A 93 34.91 0.62 -17.20
N LYS A 94 34.05 1.47 -16.66
CA LYS A 94 34.43 2.59 -15.81
C LYS A 94 34.18 2.21 -14.36
N LYS A 95 35.24 1.73 -13.69
CA LYS A 95 35.24 1.30 -12.28
C LYS A 95 34.47 2.25 -11.35
N LEU A 96 34.58 3.57 -11.59
CA LEU A 96 33.85 4.58 -10.82
C LEU A 96 32.33 4.40 -10.88
N TRP A 97 31.74 4.17 -12.06
CA TRP A 97 30.28 3.99 -12.18
C TRP A 97 29.81 2.70 -11.53
N THR A 98 30.63 1.64 -11.59
CA THR A 98 30.37 0.40 -10.87
C THR A 98 30.38 0.62 -9.37
N LEU A 99 31.39 1.33 -8.84
CA LEU A 99 31.48 1.65 -7.42
C LEU A 99 30.31 2.54 -6.95
N LEU A 100 29.94 3.56 -7.73
CA LEU A 100 28.79 4.43 -7.43
C LEU A 100 27.48 3.65 -7.43
N ALA A 101 27.29 2.71 -8.36
CA ALA A 101 26.11 1.87 -8.39
C ALA A 101 26.07 0.91 -7.19
N ILE A 102 27.17 0.25 -6.85
CA ILE A 102 27.26 -0.61 -5.66
C ILE A 102 26.95 0.20 -4.41
N PHE A 103 27.55 1.39 -4.26
CA PHE A 103 27.27 2.28 -3.15
C PHE A 103 25.78 2.65 -3.07
N TYR A 104 25.18 3.03 -4.20
CA TYR A 104 23.75 3.35 -4.26
C TYR A 104 22.85 2.17 -3.87
N PHE A 105 23.11 0.97 -4.40
CA PHE A 105 22.32 -0.23 -4.06
C PHE A 105 22.50 -0.64 -2.61
N THR A 106 23.72 -0.58 -2.07
CA THR A 106 23.96 -0.87 -0.65
C THR A 106 23.30 0.17 0.24
N PHE A 107 23.37 1.45 -0.12
CA PHE A 107 22.75 2.54 0.64
C PHE A 107 21.22 2.43 0.67
N THR A 108 20.61 2.21 -0.50
CA THR A 108 19.16 2.00 -0.61
C THR A 108 18.74 0.72 0.12
N TRP A 109 19.52 -0.37 0.02
CA TRP A 109 19.28 -1.59 0.80
C TRP A 109 19.28 -1.31 2.31
N ILE A 110 20.27 -0.58 2.83
CA ILE A 110 20.35 -0.22 4.26
C ILE A 110 19.12 0.58 4.72
N ILE A 111 18.73 1.62 3.98
CA ILE A 111 17.55 2.43 4.32
C ILE A 111 16.28 1.57 4.29
N SER A 112 16.14 0.78 3.23
CA SER A 112 14.95 -0.04 3.00
C SER A 112 14.78 -1.11 4.06
N THR A 113 15.86 -1.81 4.43
CA THR A 113 15.79 -2.84 5.46
C THR A 113 15.60 -2.22 6.86
N ALA A 114 16.26 -1.10 7.16
CA ALA A 114 16.09 -0.43 8.45
C ALA A 114 14.63 0.01 8.72
N ASN A 115 13.85 0.30 7.68
CA ASN A 115 12.46 0.76 7.80
C ASN A 115 11.40 -0.33 7.49
N SER A 116 11.82 -1.58 7.30
CA SER A 116 10.94 -2.70 6.90
C SER A 116 10.65 -3.67 8.07
N PHE A 117 10.37 -4.93 7.74
CA PHE A 117 10.16 -6.04 8.65
C PHE A 117 10.82 -7.32 8.13
N VAL A 118 11.04 -8.27 9.04
CA VAL A 118 11.50 -9.63 8.72
C VAL A 118 10.30 -10.56 8.67
N PHE A 119 10.20 -11.34 7.59
CA PHE A 119 9.26 -12.45 7.52
C PHE A 119 9.74 -13.60 8.41
N SER A 120 8.85 -14.11 9.25
CA SER A 120 9.08 -15.27 10.10
C SER A 120 7.91 -16.23 10.00
N VAL A 121 8.18 -17.53 10.00
CA VAL A 121 7.12 -18.56 9.98
C VAL A 121 6.33 -18.53 11.29
N SER A 122 7.02 -18.39 12.42
CA SER A 122 6.42 -18.39 13.77
C SER A 122 5.79 -17.06 14.18
N SER A 123 6.36 -15.94 13.74
CA SER A 123 5.95 -14.59 14.20
C SER A 123 5.28 -13.74 13.12
N TYR A 124 5.17 -14.26 11.89
CA TYR A 124 4.72 -13.58 10.68
C TYR A 124 5.57 -12.38 10.29
N HIS A 125 5.52 -11.29 11.08
CA HIS A 125 6.27 -10.06 10.86
C HIS A 125 6.99 -9.62 12.13
N VAL A 126 8.32 -9.50 12.02
CA VAL A 126 9.16 -8.93 13.07
C VAL A 126 9.62 -7.54 12.59
N LYS A 127 9.15 -6.48 13.25
CA LYS A 127 9.55 -5.11 12.90
C LYS A 127 11.07 -4.93 12.96
N SER A 128 11.64 -4.15 12.04
CA SER A 128 13.08 -3.82 12.01
C SER A 128 13.48 -2.82 13.10
N ASN A 129 13.21 -3.13 14.36
CA ASN A 129 13.73 -2.37 15.50
C ASN A 129 14.50 -3.29 16.46
N GLY A 130 15.45 -2.72 17.21
CA GLY A 130 16.36 -3.51 18.04
C GLY A 130 15.65 -4.41 19.06
N VAL A 131 14.54 -3.94 19.64
CA VAL A 131 13.77 -4.69 20.64
C VAL A 131 13.06 -5.89 20.01
N ALA A 132 12.32 -5.67 18.92
CA ALA A 132 11.57 -6.72 18.23
C ALA A 132 12.49 -7.80 17.65
N LEU A 133 13.61 -7.40 17.03
CA LEU A 133 14.60 -8.32 16.48
C LEU A 133 15.26 -9.16 17.57
N ASN A 134 15.62 -8.56 18.72
CA ASN A 134 16.18 -9.32 19.85
C ASN A 134 15.14 -10.25 20.49
N ASN A 135 13.90 -9.80 20.65
CA ASN A 135 12.82 -10.65 21.16
C ASN A 135 12.58 -11.86 20.27
N TYR A 136 12.64 -11.68 18.95
CA TYR A 136 12.56 -12.78 17.99
C TYR A 136 13.70 -13.79 18.18
N LEU A 137 14.96 -13.33 18.21
CA LEU A 137 16.13 -14.21 18.37
C LEU A 137 16.11 -14.99 19.69
N ASN A 138 15.53 -14.41 20.75
CA ASN A 138 15.38 -15.07 22.04
C ASN A 138 14.25 -16.11 22.06
N LYS A 139 13.19 -15.90 21.26
CA LYS A 139 11.99 -16.74 21.25
C LYS A 139 12.10 -17.91 20.26
N VAL A 140 12.73 -17.70 19.12
CA VAL A 140 12.77 -18.64 17.99
C VAL A 140 14.17 -19.18 17.84
N LYS A 141 14.34 -20.51 17.86
CA LYS A 141 15.66 -21.13 17.75
C LYS A 141 16.15 -21.08 16.30
N PHE A 142 17.47 -20.97 16.12
CA PHE A 142 18.10 -20.96 14.79
C PHE A 142 17.75 -22.19 13.96
N VAL A 143 17.66 -23.37 14.59
CA VAL A 143 17.35 -24.65 13.92
C VAL A 143 15.97 -24.63 13.27
N ASP A 144 15.02 -23.89 13.84
CA ASP A 144 13.64 -23.82 13.35
C ASP A 144 13.51 -22.87 12.15
N GLU A 145 14.26 -21.76 12.16
CA GLU A 145 14.19 -20.72 11.12
C GLU A 145 15.59 -20.12 10.76
N PRO A 146 16.50 -20.91 10.16
CA PRO A 146 17.89 -20.48 9.97
C PRO A 146 18.04 -19.30 9.01
N LEU A 147 17.20 -19.25 7.96
CA LEU A 147 17.19 -18.14 7.01
C LEU A 147 16.68 -16.84 7.64
N SER A 148 15.60 -16.91 8.42
CA SER A 148 15.07 -15.76 9.15
C SER A 148 16.10 -15.21 10.14
N HIS A 149 16.84 -16.07 10.85
CA HIS A 149 17.95 -15.67 11.72
C HIS A 149 19.04 -14.91 10.97
N LEU A 150 19.52 -15.45 9.84
CA LEU A 150 20.52 -14.78 9.01
C LEU A 150 20.03 -13.41 8.55
N VAL A 151 18.78 -13.34 8.10
CA VAL A 151 18.13 -12.10 7.69
C VAL A 151 18.06 -11.11 8.86
N VAL A 152 17.65 -11.53 10.06
CA VAL A 152 17.63 -10.68 11.26
C VAL A 152 19.01 -10.06 11.55
N TYR A 153 20.10 -10.82 11.42
CA TYR A 153 21.44 -10.24 11.61
C TYR A 153 21.78 -9.18 10.56
N LEU A 154 21.39 -9.39 9.29
CA LEU A 154 21.55 -8.37 8.24
C LEU A 154 20.72 -7.11 8.52
N TYR A 155 19.49 -7.28 9.02
CA TYR A 155 18.64 -6.15 9.44
C TYR A 155 19.22 -5.41 10.64
N LYS A 156 19.79 -6.11 11.63
CA LYS A 156 20.49 -5.47 12.76
C LYS A 156 21.70 -4.66 12.29
N ALA A 157 22.49 -5.19 11.37
CA ALA A 157 23.63 -4.47 10.79
C ALA A 157 23.16 -3.22 10.02
N SER A 158 22.11 -3.36 9.21
CA SER A 158 21.52 -2.25 8.47
C SER A 158 20.98 -1.17 9.39
N LEU A 159 20.26 -1.56 10.46
CA LEU A 159 19.75 -0.62 11.47
C LEU A 159 20.89 0.16 12.16
N PHE A 160 21.97 -0.52 12.53
CA PHE A 160 23.14 0.14 13.12
C PHE A 160 23.77 1.15 12.17
N ILE A 161 23.93 0.79 10.89
CA ILE A 161 24.50 1.68 9.87
C ILE A 161 23.53 2.83 9.53
N TYR A 162 22.22 2.61 9.61
CA TYR A 162 21.19 3.60 9.29
C TYR A 162 21.08 4.73 10.33
N GLN A 163 21.30 4.45 11.63
CA GLN A 163 21.19 5.44 12.72
C GLN A 163 21.86 6.80 12.46
N PRO A 164 23.12 6.90 12.00
CA PRO A 164 23.72 8.19 11.68
C PRO A 164 23.02 8.90 10.52
N PHE A 165 22.56 8.16 9.51
CA PHE A 165 21.81 8.74 8.39
C PHE A 165 20.46 9.28 8.87
N GLU A 166 19.72 8.51 9.68
CA GLU A 166 18.47 8.97 10.28
C GLU A 166 18.60 10.34 10.97
N LYS A 167 19.67 10.54 11.75
CA LYS A 167 19.96 11.82 12.41
C LYS A 167 20.21 12.95 11.41
N ILE A 168 20.96 12.67 10.34
CA ILE A 168 21.25 13.64 9.27
C ILE A 168 19.97 13.99 8.51
N GLY A 169 19.16 12.99 8.14
CA GLY A 169 17.89 13.20 7.43
C GLY A 169 16.91 14.04 8.25
N ASN A 170 16.82 13.76 9.56
CA ASN A 170 16.04 14.56 10.50
C ASN A 170 16.51 16.02 10.55
N ALA A 171 17.83 16.25 10.60
CA ALA A 171 18.39 17.61 10.67
C ALA A 171 18.21 18.41 9.36
N ILE A 172 18.22 17.74 8.20
CA ILE A 172 18.14 18.40 6.90
C ILE A 172 16.69 18.62 6.47
N SER A 173 15.87 17.56 6.45
CA SER A 173 14.50 17.61 5.89
C SER A 173 13.43 17.30 6.94
N GLY A 174 13.71 16.38 7.86
CA GLY A 174 12.66 15.78 8.69
C GLY A 174 11.53 15.23 7.82
N ASP A 175 10.28 15.53 8.21
CA ASP A 175 9.09 15.26 7.40
C ASP A 175 8.71 16.42 6.45
N SER A 176 9.54 17.46 6.36
CA SER A 176 9.23 18.65 5.60
C SER A 176 9.42 18.46 4.09
N ASP A 177 8.48 18.98 3.32
CA ASP A 177 8.41 18.91 1.87
C ASP A 177 9.27 19.95 1.15
N TYR A 178 9.57 21.08 1.82
CA TYR A 178 10.38 22.18 1.24
C TYR A 178 11.84 21.80 0.93
N VAL A 179 12.34 20.65 1.41
CA VAL A 179 13.65 20.12 1.02
C VAL A 179 13.51 18.97 0.03
N THR A 180 12.66 18.00 0.37
CA THR A 180 12.57 16.75 -0.39
C THR A 180 12.06 17.00 -1.82
N TYR A 181 11.03 17.81 -2.02
CA TYR A 181 10.50 18.08 -3.36
C TYR A 181 11.48 18.86 -4.25
N PRO A 182 12.13 19.94 -3.80
CA PRO A 182 13.17 20.59 -4.62
C PRO A 182 14.29 19.65 -5.04
N ILE A 183 14.72 18.71 -4.18
CA ILE A 183 15.72 17.69 -4.53
C ILE A 183 15.19 16.79 -5.65
N ILE A 184 13.98 16.24 -5.49
CA ILE A 184 13.37 15.32 -6.48
C ILE A 184 13.19 16.00 -7.84
N PHE A 185 12.65 17.22 -7.85
CA PHE A 185 12.43 17.98 -9.09
C PHE A 185 13.74 18.42 -9.75
N SER A 186 14.75 18.80 -8.97
CA SER A 186 16.07 19.17 -9.50
C SER A 186 16.78 17.96 -10.09
N LEU A 187 16.72 16.81 -9.43
CA LEU A 187 17.21 15.54 -9.98
C LEU A 187 16.45 15.17 -11.27
N PHE A 188 15.15 15.40 -11.30
CA PHE A 188 14.35 15.15 -12.49
C PHE A 188 14.81 16.00 -13.69
N ILE A 189 15.02 17.30 -13.49
CA ILE A 189 15.51 18.22 -14.53
C ILE A 189 16.92 17.83 -14.98
N LEU A 190 17.82 17.55 -14.02
CA LEU A 190 19.20 17.16 -14.31
C LEU A 190 19.25 15.89 -15.15
N ILE A 191 18.53 14.84 -14.75
CA ILE A 191 18.51 13.57 -15.47
C ILE A 191 17.83 13.74 -16.84
N SER A 192 16.75 14.52 -16.93
CA SER A 192 16.11 14.85 -18.21
C SER A 192 17.12 15.49 -19.18
N PHE A 193 17.92 16.44 -18.69
CA PHE A 193 18.96 17.08 -19.49
C PHE A 193 20.06 16.08 -19.92
N LEU A 194 20.50 15.19 -19.02
CA LEU A 194 21.47 14.14 -19.35
C LEU A 194 20.91 13.17 -20.41
N LEU A 195 19.64 12.77 -20.30
CA LEU A 195 18.95 11.93 -21.26
C LEU A 195 18.83 12.62 -22.62
N LEU A 196 18.45 13.90 -22.67
CA LEU A 196 18.37 14.67 -23.92
C LEU A 196 19.71 14.71 -24.65
N ASN A 197 20.81 14.91 -23.92
CA ASN A 197 22.15 14.88 -24.50
C ASN A 197 22.55 13.48 -24.97
N TYR A 198 22.23 12.45 -24.18
CA TYR A 198 22.51 11.06 -24.53
C TYR A 198 21.80 10.61 -25.81
N PHE A 199 20.56 11.07 -26.02
CA PHE A 199 19.75 10.73 -27.19
C PHE A 199 19.97 11.64 -28.41
N LYS A 200 20.88 12.61 -28.34
CA LYS A 200 21.18 13.48 -29.48
C LYS A 200 21.72 12.63 -30.65
N GLY A 201 21.03 12.64 -31.79
CA GLY A 201 21.40 11.85 -32.98
C GLY A 201 21.10 10.35 -32.89
N LYS A 202 20.25 9.91 -31.94
CA LYS A 202 19.78 8.52 -31.84
C LYS A 202 18.40 8.34 -32.50
N ASP A 203 18.07 7.09 -32.82
CA ASP A 203 16.75 6.66 -33.33
C ASP A 203 15.59 7.23 -32.51
N SER A 204 14.62 7.83 -33.21
CA SER A 204 13.47 8.52 -32.65
C SER A 204 12.55 7.59 -31.84
N THR A 205 12.33 6.36 -32.28
CA THR A 205 11.34 5.46 -31.64
C THR A 205 11.81 5.02 -30.26
N LYS A 206 13.07 4.56 -30.15
CA LYS A 206 13.68 4.19 -28.86
C LYS A 206 13.76 5.37 -27.89
N LYS A 207 14.02 6.56 -28.43
CA LYS A 207 14.07 7.81 -27.65
C LYS A 207 12.71 8.13 -27.02
N TYR A 208 11.61 8.08 -27.78
CA TYR A 208 10.28 8.37 -27.24
C TYR A 208 9.88 7.42 -26.12
N LEU A 209 10.17 6.12 -26.26
CA LEU A 209 9.87 5.13 -25.22
C LEU A 209 10.63 5.43 -23.92
N LEU A 210 11.93 5.73 -24.01
CA LEU A 210 12.76 6.01 -22.82
C LEU A 210 12.39 7.35 -22.16
N VAL A 211 12.03 8.36 -22.96
CA VAL A 211 11.49 9.64 -22.44
C VAL A 211 10.15 9.43 -21.75
N PHE A 212 9.26 8.62 -22.33
CA PHE A 212 7.96 8.31 -21.73
C PHE A 212 8.14 7.53 -20.43
N PHE A 213 8.99 6.49 -20.41
CA PHE A 213 9.35 5.76 -19.19
C PHE A 213 9.83 6.71 -18.09
N TRP A 214 10.74 7.63 -18.43
CA TRP A 214 11.31 8.58 -17.49
C TRP A 214 10.29 9.57 -16.92
N ILE A 215 9.48 10.20 -17.78
CA ILE A 215 8.43 11.14 -17.37
C ILE A 215 7.39 10.44 -16.52
N TYR A 216 6.93 9.25 -16.94
CA TYR A 216 5.97 8.47 -16.16
C TYR A 216 6.55 8.07 -14.80
N SER A 217 7.85 7.69 -14.75
CA SER A 217 8.53 7.31 -13.50
C SER A 217 8.54 8.46 -12.51
N PHE A 218 8.79 9.68 -13.00
CA PHE A 218 8.73 10.88 -12.18
C PHE A 218 7.33 11.16 -11.64
N PHE A 219 6.29 11.08 -12.48
CA PHE A 219 4.91 11.31 -12.04
C PHE A 219 4.47 10.26 -11.03
N TRP A 220 4.79 9.00 -11.28
CA TRP A 220 4.48 7.92 -10.36
C TRP A 220 5.23 8.12 -9.03
N LEU A 221 6.55 8.32 -9.06
CA LEU A 221 7.33 8.54 -7.84
C LEU A 221 6.77 9.72 -7.05
N SER A 222 6.57 10.88 -7.69
CA SER A 222 6.25 12.13 -7.01
C SER A 222 4.79 12.24 -6.54
N PHE A 223 3.83 11.68 -7.28
CA PHE A 223 2.40 11.95 -7.05
C PHE A 223 1.55 10.72 -6.79
N SER A 224 2.03 9.51 -7.06
CA SER A 224 1.22 8.30 -6.81
C SER A 224 1.20 7.86 -5.34
N GLY A 225 2.09 8.41 -4.50
CA GLY A 225 2.24 7.96 -3.11
C GLY A 225 2.63 6.49 -2.97
N GLY A 226 3.32 5.92 -3.96
CA GLY A 226 3.69 4.50 -3.95
C GLY A 226 2.58 3.53 -4.33
N ILE A 227 1.42 4.04 -4.77
CA ILE A 227 0.30 3.19 -5.15
C ILE A 227 0.66 2.39 -6.41
N ILE A 228 0.76 1.08 -6.22
CA ILE A 228 1.39 0.18 -7.19
C ILE A 228 0.64 0.05 -8.51
N TRP A 229 -0.69 0.04 -8.47
CA TRP A 229 -1.50 -0.13 -9.70
C TRP A 229 -1.41 1.09 -10.61
N TYR A 230 -1.04 2.27 -10.09
CA TYR A 230 -0.67 3.42 -10.92
C TYR A 230 0.71 3.25 -11.57
N GLY A 231 1.54 2.33 -11.08
CA GLY A 231 2.87 2.01 -11.58
C GLY A 231 2.93 0.86 -12.57
N ASN A 232 1.82 0.16 -12.85
CA ASN A 232 1.81 -1.02 -13.73
C ASN A 232 2.39 -0.75 -15.12
N ILE A 233 2.18 0.45 -15.67
CA ILE A 233 2.75 0.85 -16.96
C ILE A 233 4.29 0.91 -16.90
N LEU A 234 4.87 1.31 -15.76
CA LEU A 234 6.34 1.36 -15.58
C LEU A 234 6.98 -0.01 -15.69
N LEU A 235 6.31 -1.06 -15.21
CA LEU A 235 6.84 -2.42 -15.30
C LEU A 235 7.02 -2.82 -16.77
N ILE A 236 5.99 -2.60 -17.59
CA ILE A 236 6.02 -2.89 -19.02
C ILE A 236 7.08 -2.04 -19.73
N LEU A 237 7.10 -0.73 -19.45
CA LEU A 237 8.07 0.19 -20.04
C LEU A 237 9.52 -0.13 -19.60
N GLY A 238 9.71 -0.58 -18.37
CA GLY A 238 11.00 -1.01 -17.83
C GLY A 238 11.54 -2.24 -18.56
N LEU A 239 10.68 -3.23 -18.84
CA LEU A 239 11.05 -4.40 -19.64
C LEU A 239 11.45 -4.01 -21.07
N PHE A 240 10.68 -3.15 -21.73
CA PHE A 240 11.04 -2.67 -23.07
C PHE A 240 12.34 -1.85 -23.06
N SER A 241 12.54 -1.02 -22.05
CA SER A 241 13.77 -0.24 -21.88
C SER A 241 14.99 -1.14 -21.72
N LEU A 242 14.86 -2.24 -20.96
CA LEU A 242 15.90 -3.24 -20.75
C LEU A 242 16.23 -3.99 -22.05
N LEU A 243 15.22 -4.42 -22.80
CA LEU A 243 15.41 -5.04 -24.12
C LEU A 243 16.11 -4.11 -25.12
N ILE A 244 15.71 -2.83 -25.17
CA ILE A 244 16.37 -1.81 -25.99
C ILE A 244 17.84 -1.67 -25.57
N PHE A 245 18.11 -1.66 -24.26
CA PHE A 245 19.47 -1.55 -23.76
C PHE A 245 20.34 -2.74 -24.16
N ILE A 246 19.85 -3.97 -23.95
CA ILE A 246 20.55 -5.21 -24.34
C ILE A 246 20.86 -5.21 -25.84
N ASN A 247 19.88 -4.83 -26.67
CA ASN A 247 20.06 -4.82 -28.13
C ASN A 247 21.06 -3.76 -28.61
N ASN A 248 21.23 -2.67 -27.83
CA ASN A 248 22.18 -1.61 -28.15
C ASN A 248 23.62 -1.90 -27.65
N ILE A 249 23.87 -3.03 -26.96
CA ILE A 249 25.22 -3.44 -26.57
C ILE A 249 26.01 -3.79 -27.84
N SER A 250 27.18 -3.15 -28.02
CA SER A 250 27.99 -3.32 -29.23
C SER A 250 28.43 -4.77 -29.46
N GLU A 251 28.54 -5.16 -30.74
CA GLU A 251 28.96 -6.50 -31.15
C GLU A 251 30.35 -6.91 -30.62
N ARG A 252 31.23 -5.93 -30.33
CA ARG A 252 32.52 -6.15 -29.65
C ARG A 252 32.39 -6.76 -28.26
N LYS A 253 31.17 -6.85 -27.70
CA LYS A 253 30.85 -7.47 -26.40
C LYS A 253 29.90 -8.66 -26.55
N ARG A 254 30.03 -9.41 -27.65
CA ARG A 254 29.18 -10.57 -28.00
C ARG A 254 28.98 -11.56 -26.84
N SER A 255 30.04 -11.88 -26.09
CA SER A 255 29.95 -12.78 -24.93
C SER A 255 29.06 -12.21 -23.82
N SER A 256 29.30 -10.96 -23.40
CA SER A 256 28.46 -10.31 -22.38
C SER A 256 27.00 -10.20 -22.82
N ARG A 257 26.77 -9.80 -24.09
CA ARG A 257 25.42 -9.72 -24.67
C ARG A 257 24.71 -11.07 -24.61
N PHE A 258 25.38 -12.16 -25.01
CA PHE A 258 24.82 -13.51 -24.96
C PHE A 258 24.37 -13.90 -23.55
N TRP A 259 25.23 -13.70 -22.55
CA TRP A 259 24.89 -14.02 -21.15
C TRP A 259 23.77 -13.15 -20.60
N LEU A 260 23.68 -11.89 -21.01
CA LEU A 260 22.61 -10.98 -20.60
C LEU A 260 21.27 -11.35 -21.21
N GLU A 261 21.23 -11.67 -22.51
CA GLU A 261 20.03 -12.13 -23.20
C GLU A 261 19.53 -13.44 -22.60
N LYS A 262 20.41 -14.43 -22.42
CA LYS A 262 20.06 -15.71 -21.81
C LYS A 262 19.66 -15.57 -20.35
N GLY A 263 20.38 -14.76 -19.58
CA GLY A 263 20.03 -14.43 -18.20
C GLY A 263 18.64 -13.81 -18.11
N PHE A 264 18.35 -12.79 -18.93
CA PHE A 264 17.03 -12.15 -18.97
C PHE A 264 15.91 -13.16 -19.27
N VAL A 265 16.08 -14.01 -20.29
CA VAL A 265 15.09 -15.05 -20.62
C VAL A 265 14.92 -16.04 -19.47
N VAL A 266 16.01 -16.53 -18.87
CA VAL A 266 15.96 -17.46 -17.73
C VAL A 266 15.22 -16.82 -16.56
N PHE A 267 15.52 -15.58 -16.20
CA PHE A 267 14.83 -14.89 -15.11
C PHE A 267 13.35 -14.61 -15.43
N CYS A 268 13.00 -14.30 -16.68
CA CYS A 268 11.60 -14.18 -17.10
C CYS A 268 10.84 -15.50 -16.96
N VAL A 269 11.42 -16.60 -17.45
CA VAL A 269 10.80 -17.93 -17.35
C VAL A 269 10.66 -18.36 -15.89
N THR A 270 11.72 -18.21 -15.10
CA THR A 270 11.70 -18.49 -13.66
C THR A 270 10.66 -17.66 -12.94
N TYR A 271 10.56 -16.35 -13.24
CA TYR A 271 9.52 -15.49 -12.69
C TYR A 271 8.12 -16.00 -13.04
N ILE A 272 7.84 -16.27 -14.32
CA ILE A 272 6.53 -16.76 -14.77
C ILE A 272 6.18 -18.06 -14.07
N LEU A 273 7.13 -18.99 -13.94
CA LEU A 273 6.92 -20.26 -13.24
C LEU A 273 6.62 -20.04 -11.76
N ILE A 274 7.44 -19.26 -11.04
CA ILE A 274 7.24 -19.00 -9.61
C ILE A 274 5.93 -18.25 -9.38
N ALA A 275 5.64 -17.20 -10.15
CA ALA A 275 4.42 -16.42 -10.03
C ALA A 275 3.18 -17.28 -10.33
N SER A 276 3.24 -18.16 -11.34
CA SER A 276 2.16 -19.09 -11.64
C SER A 276 1.96 -20.10 -10.52
N VAL A 277 3.03 -20.74 -10.02
CA VAL A 277 2.96 -21.69 -8.91
C VAL A 277 2.44 -21.02 -7.64
N SER A 278 2.92 -19.82 -7.32
CA SER A 278 2.45 -19.05 -6.16
C SER A 278 0.95 -18.73 -6.30
N ARG A 279 0.52 -18.22 -7.45
CA ARG A 279 -0.87 -17.84 -7.69
C ARG A 279 -1.82 -19.02 -7.73
N ILE A 280 -1.40 -20.13 -8.36
CA ILE A 280 -2.19 -21.36 -8.46
C ILE A 280 -2.20 -22.09 -7.11
N SER A 281 -1.08 -22.21 -6.41
CA SER A 281 -1.08 -22.89 -5.12
C SER A 281 -1.94 -22.14 -4.09
N GLY A 282 -2.01 -20.81 -4.17
CA GLY A 282 -2.83 -19.99 -3.28
C GLY A 282 -2.51 -20.23 -1.81
N ILE A 283 -1.29 -20.70 -1.51
CA ILE A 283 -0.85 -21.06 -0.16
C ILE A 283 -0.63 -19.76 0.60
N LYS A 284 -1.47 -19.52 1.62
CA LYS A 284 -1.30 -18.41 2.54
C LYS A 284 -0.68 -18.89 3.85
N PRO A 285 0.20 -18.10 4.48
CA PRO A 285 0.68 -18.37 5.83
C PRO A 285 -0.51 -18.59 6.78
N PHE A 286 -0.39 -19.56 7.70
CA PHE A 286 -1.41 -19.89 8.73
C PHE A 286 -2.75 -20.39 8.19
N GLN A 287 -2.85 -20.73 6.91
CA GLN A 287 -4.03 -21.40 6.37
C GLN A 287 -4.08 -22.85 6.86
N GLN A 288 -5.26 -23.28 7.31
CA GLN A 288 -5.47 -24.67 7.71
C GLN A 288 -5.15 -25.62 6.55
N ALA A 289 -4.55 -26.77 6.84
CA ALA A 289 -4.08 -27.72 5.82
C ALA A 289 -5.17 -28.13 4.84
N GLU A 290 -6.41 -28.29 5.32
CA GLU A 290 -7.59 -28.60 4.52
C GLU A 290 -7.97 -27.52 3.48
N ASN A 291 -7.46 -26.30 3.63
CA ASN A 291 -7.76 -25.16 2.77
C ASN A 291 -6.61 -24.82 1.81
N LEU A 292 -5.43 -25.44 1.95
CA LEU A 292 -4.31 -25.26 1.04
C LEU A 292 -4.69 -25.66 -0.40
N GLY A 293 -4.25 -24.91 -1.42
CA GLY A 293 -4.57 -25.22 -2.82
C GLY A 293 -5.99 -24.87 -3.27
N LYS A 294 -6.92 -24.59 -2.34
CA LYS A 294 -8.32 -24.26 -2.67
C LYS A 294 -8.54 -22.79 -3.09
N GLY A 295 -7.46 -22.00 -3.17
CA GLY A 295 -7.50 -20.57 -3.51
C GLY A 295 -7.59 -20.25 -5.01
N ILE A 296 -7.43 -21.24 -5.91
CA ILE A 296 -7.36 -21.04 -7.36
C ILE A 296 -8.59 -20.33 -7.91
N TYR A 297 -9.77 -20.73 -7.43
CA TYR A 297 -11.04 -20.15 -7.86
C TYR A 297 -12.00 -20.09 -6.68
N ASN A 298 -12.82 -19.04 -6.63
CA ASN A 298 -13.92 -18.97 -5.69
C ASN A 298 -15.10 -19.78 -6.27
N PRO A 299 -15.54 -20.87 -5.63
CA PRO A 299 -16.60 -21.72 -6.17
C PRO A 299 -17.90 -20.96 -6.42
N ILE A 300 -18.19 -19.93 -5.60
CA ILE A 300 -19.39 -19.11 -5.75
C ILE A 300 -19.34 -18.29 -7.04
N PHE A 301 -18.17 -17.71 -7.37
CA PHE A 301 -18.00 -16.98 -8.64
C PHE A 301 -18.09 -17.90 -9.85
N PHE A 302 -17.60 -19.14 -9.73
CA PHE A 302 -17.70 -20.12 -10.81
C PHE A 302 -19.14 -20.60 -11.01
N GLU A 303 -19.87 -20.91 -9.94
CA GLU A 303 -21.29 -21.26 -9.99
C GLU A 303 -22.12 -20.13 -10.61
N TYR A 304 -21.85 -18.88 -10.22
CA TYR A 304 -22.54 -17.72 -10.79
C TYR A 304 -22.19 -17.52 -12.27
N GLY A 305 -20.90 -17.59 -12.63
CA GLY A 305 -20.44 -17.44 -14.00
C GLY A 305 -20.92 -18.53 -14.95
N THR A 306 -21.21 -19.72 -14.43
CA THR A 306 -21.81 -20.84 -15.19
C THR A 306 -23.34 -20.83 -15.18
N GLY A 307 -23.97 -19.86 -14.50
CA GLY A 307 -25.43 -19.74 -14.41
C GLY A 307 -26.10 -20.75 -13.48
N LYS A 308 -25.33 -21.48 -12.64
CA LYS A 308 -25.89 -22.44 -11.67
C LYS A 308 -26.62 -21.76 -10.52
N ILE A 309 -26.17 -20.56 -10.15
CA ILE A 309 -26.78 -19.74 -9.11
C ILE A 309 -27.02 -18.33 -9.65
N ASP A 310 -28.04 -17.66 -9.13
CA ASP A 310 -28.34 -16.28 -9.51
C ASP A 310 -27.52 -15.26 -8.70
N LYS A 311 -27.71 -13.97 -9.02
CA LYS A 311 -27.04 -12.87 -8.32
C LYS A 311 -27.38 -12.84 -6.82
N LYS A 312 -28.63 -13.08 -6.45
CA LYS A 312 -29.11 -13.01 -5.07
C LYS A 312 -28.48 -14.11 -4.24
N GLU A 313 -28.51 -15.34 -4.75
CA GLU A 313 -27.86 -16.48 -4.13
C GLU A 313 -26.35 -16.29 -4.02
N SER A 314 -25.68 -15.80 -5.06
CA SER A 314 -24.24 -15.51 -5.00
C SER A 314 -23.89 -14.49 -3.91
N LEU A 315 -24.68 -13.43 -3.78
CA LEU A 315 -24.46 -12.38 -2.77
C LEU A 315 -24.67 -12.94 -1.37
N ASN A 316 -25.72 -13.74 -1.19
CA ASN A 316 -26.05 -14.34 0.09
C ASN A 316 -25.03 -15.39 0.53
N LYS A 317 -24.48 -16.19 -0.40
CA LYS A 317 -23.38 -17.12 -0.13
C LYS A 317 -22.09 -16.37 0.24
N ILE A 318 -21.78 -15.26 -0.44
CA ILE A 318 -20.55 -14.50 -0.17
C ILE A 318 -20.64 -13.71 1.13
N TYR A 319 -21.76 -13.02 1.38
CA TYR A 319 -21.89 -12.00 2.42
C TYR A 319 -22.91 -12.32 3.52
N GLY A 320 -23.49 -13.52 3.56
CA GLY A 320 -24.40 -13.92 4.64
C GLY A 320 -25.72 -13.16 4.63
N ASP A 321 -26.58 -13.48 3.66
CA ASP A 321 -27.94 -12.93 3.51
C ASP A 321 -28.06 -11.39 3.34
N VAL A 322 -27.06 -10.76 2.70
CA VAL A 322 -27.02 -9.31 2.47
C VAL A 322 -28.07 -8.80 1.47
N SER A 323 -28.60 -9.68 0.62
CA SER A 323 -29.43 -9.26 -0.51
C SER A 323 -30.70 -8.52 -0.09
N GLY A 324 -31.35 -8.94 1.00
CA GLY A 324 -32.55 -8.27 1.52
C GLY A 324 -32.29 -6.81 1.91
N ALA A 325 -31.13 -6.52 2.50
CA ALA A 325 -30.73 -5.14 2.81
C ALA A 325 -30.54 -4.31 1.55
N PHE A 326 -29.94 -4.88 0.49
CA PHE A 326 -29.81 -4.17 -0.79
C PHE A 326 -31.14 -4.00 -1.52
N ASP A 327 -32.07 -4.94 -1.44
CA ASP A 327 -33.42 -4.80 -1.98
C ASP A 327 -34.13 -3.62 -1.30
N GLN A 328 -34.04 -3.50 0.02
CA GLN A 328 -34.58 -2.36 0.78
C GLN A 328 -33.89 -1.04 0.39
N ILE A 329 -32.55 -0.98 0.39
CA ILE A 329 -31.79 0.22 0.03
C ILE A 329 -32.11 0.70 -1.40
N ASN A 330 -32.33 -0.24 -2.32
CA ASN A 330 -32.59 0.05 -3.73
C ASN A 330 -34.07 0.32 -4.04
N SER A 331 -34.99 -0.02 -3.14
CA SER A 331 -36.39 0.37 -3.22
C SER A 331 -36.54 1.89 -3.04
N ASP A 332 -35.71 2.48 -2.17
CA ASP A 332 -35.54 3.92 -2.04
C ASP A 332 -34.55 4.41 -3.10
N LYS A 333 -34.97 5.31 -3.99
CA LYS A 333 -34.10 5.84 -5.06
C LYS A 333 -33.44 7.17 -4.72
N LYS A 334 -33.79 7.79 -3.59
CA LYS A 334 -33.44 9.20 -3.29
C LYS A 334 -32.58 9.35 -2.04
N SER A 335 -32.77 8.52 -1.03
CA SER A 335 -32.00 8.66 0.20
C SER A 335 -30.51 8.41 -0.02
N LEU A 336 -29.71 9.20 0.70
CA LEU A 336 -28.26 9.12 0.71
C LEU A 336 -27.78 8.00 1.62
N ILE A 337 -26.60 7.51 1.31
CA ILE A 337 -25.98 6.34 1.90
C ILE A 337 -24.57 6.74 2.32
N TRP A 338 -24.29 6.66 3.62
CA TRP A 338 -22.95 6.92 4.15
C TRP A 338 -22.15 5.62 4.13
N ARG A 339 -21.04 5.59 3.40
CA ARG A 339 -20.23 4.37 3.23
C ARG A 339 -18.84 4.54 3.81
N VAL A 340 -18.48 3.62 4.70
CA VAL A 340 -17.16 3.51 5.34
C VAL A 340 -16.51 2.21 4.87
N GLY A 341 -15.48 2.30 4.02
CA GLY A 341 -14.56 1.20 3.69
C GLY A 341 -15.11 0.06 2.81
N THR A 342 -16.43 -0.19 2.79
CA THR A 342 -17.00 -1.34 2.06
C THR A 342 -16.91 -1.20 0.53
N THR A 343 -16.91 -2.32 -0.20
CA THR A 343 -17.00 -2.36 -1.67
C THR A 343 -18.44 -2.39 -2.21
N PHE A 344 -19.42 -2.14 -1.36
CA PHE A 344 -20.85 -2.33 -1.68
C PHE A 344 -21.46 -1.28 -2.60
N ASN A 345 -20.71 -0.27 -3.02
CA ASN A 345 -21.16 0.73 -3.99
C ASN A 345 -21.66 0.08 -5.29
N TYR A 346 -21.07 -1.04 -5.73
CA TYR A 346 -21.46 -1.74 -6.96
C TYR A 346 -22.84 -2.42 -6.88
N PHE A 347 -23.42 -2.57 -5.68
CA PHE A 347 -24.74 -3.19 -5.49
C PHE A 347 -25.86 -2.15 -5.26
N ILE A 348 -25.52 -0.87 -5.25
CA ILE A 348 -26.45 0.24 -5.02
C ILE A 348 -26.85 0.86 -6.37
N LYS A 349 -28.15 0.99 -6.62
CA LYS A 349 -28.70 1.73 -7.76
C LYS A 349 -28.50 3.23 -7.56
N ASN A 350 -28.10 3.94 -8.63
CA ASN A 350 -27.76 5.37 -8.63
C ASN A 350 -26.63 5.72 -7.64
N ASN A 351 -25.66 4.81 -7.49
CA ASN A 351 -24.57 4.96 -6.51
C ASN A 351 -23.75 6.25 -6.67
N ASN A 352 -23.60 6.75 -7.90
CA ASN A 352 -22.89 7.98 -8.25
C ASN A 352 -23.46 9.25 -7.61
N SER A 353 -24.75 9.24 -7.24
CA SER A 353 -25.44 10.39 -6.63
C SER A 353 -25.86 10.15 -5.18
N ARG A 354 -25.96 8.88 -4.76
CA ARG A 354 -26.47 8.51 -3.44
C ARG A 354 -25.40 8.16 -2.42
N VAL A 355 -24.21 7.75 -2.85
CA VAL A 355 -23.19 7.22 -1.95
C VAL A 355 -22.19 8.31 -1.58
N ILE A 356 -22.13 8.62 -0.29
CA ILE A 356 -21.11 9.46 0.32
C ILE A 356 -19.97 8.55 0.77
N LEU A 357 -18.77 8.79 0.23
CA LEU A 357 -17.56 8.01 0.49
C LEU A 357 -16.80 8.61 1.67
N ASP A 358 -16.62 7.83 2.74
CA ASP A 358 -15.89 8.25 3.94
C ASP A 358 -15.02 7.10 4.48
N ASN A 359 -14.15 6.56 3.61
CA ASN A 359 -13.34 5.37 3.91
C ASN A 359 -12.40 5.58 5.12
N GLN A 360 -11.95 6.82 5.37
CA GLN A 360 -11.06 7.18 6.48
C GLN A 360 -11.78 7.95 7.59
N LEU A 361 -13.11 8.03 7.57
CA LEU A 361 -13.91 8.68 8.62
C LEU A 361 -13.60 10.17 8.83
N GLY A 362 -13.03 10.85 7.84
CA GLY A 362 -12.74 12.28 7.91
C GLY A 362 -14.02 13.12 7.98
N LEU A 363 -14.99 12.78 7.14
CA LEU A 363 -16.28 13.48 7.14
C LEU A 363 -17.04 13.19 8.44
N PHE A 364 -17.06 11.92 8.87
CA PHE A 364 -17.77 11.51 10.08
C PHE A 364 -17.23 12.25 11.30
N MET A 365 -15.91 12.34 11.44
CA MET A 365 -15.31 13.04 12.56
C MET A 365 -15.56 14.54 12.55
N ASN A 366 -15.58 15.17 11.38
CA ASN A 366 -15.92 16.59 11.26
C ASN A 366 -17.36 16.87 11.71
N VAL A 367 -18.29 15.97 11.39
CA VAL A 367 -19.68 16.06 11.83
C VAL A 367 -19.78 15.75 13.33
N ARG A 368 -19.16 14.68 13.81
CA ARG A 368 -19.17 14.27 15.24
C ARG A 368 -18.60 15.34 16.17
N LYS A 369 -17.58 16.09 15.73
CA LYS A 369 -17.03 17.22 16.51
C LYS A 369 -18.04 18.35 16.71
N ARG A 370 -18.97 18.54 15.76
CA ARG A 370 -20.01 19.57 15.81
C ARG A 370 -21.27 19.09 16.54
N TYR A 371 -21.63 17.82 16.38
CA TYR A 371 -22.79 17.19 16.99
C TYR A 371 -22.33 16.08 17.92
N GLN A 372 -22.05 16.45 19.18
CA GLN A 372 -21.43 15.55 20.16
C GLN A 372 -22.41 14.48 20.64
N GLU A 373 -23.70 14.84 20.76
CA GLU A 373 -24.75 13.92 21.16
C GLU A 373 -25.20 13.05 19.99
N ASN A 374 -25.47 11.77 20.27
CA ASN A 374 -25.92 10.82 19.24
C ASN A 374 -27.25 11.25 18.61
N SER A 375 -28.14 11.87 19.38
CA SER A 375 -29.44 12.38 18.91
C SER A 375 -29.27 13.53 17.91
N GLU A 376 -28.38 14.47 18.17
CA GLU A 376 -28.06 15.57 17.26
C GLU A 376 -27.41 15.06 15.96
N LEU A 377 -26.50 14.09 16.07
CA LEU A 377 -25.85 13.46 14.92
C LEU A 377 -26.86 12.71 14.02
N ILE A 378 -27.83 12.03 14.63
CA ILE A 378 -28.96 11.43 13.90
C ILE A 378 -29.82 12.53 13.24
N GLY A 379 -30.09 13.63 13.95
CA GLY A 379 -30.79 14.79 13.41
C GLY A 379 -30.10 15.36 12.17
N PHE A 380 -28.77 15.51 12.21
CA PHE A 380 -27.95 15.90 11.07
C PHE A 380 -28.10 14.93 9.90
N PHE A 381 -28.00 13.62 10.13
CA PHE A 381 -28.15 12.64 9.06
C PHE A 381 -29.54 12.68 8.42
N LYS A 382 -30.61 12.74 9.24
CA LYS A 382 -31.99 12.87 8.74
C LYS A 382 -32.20 14.15 7.95
N ALA A 383 -31.71 15.29 8.44
CA ALA A 383 -31.80 16.59 7.75
C ALA A 383 -31.11 16.58 6.37
N ASN A 384 -30.01 15.82 6.25
CA ASN A 384 -29.28 15.63 4.99
C ASN A 384 -29.79 14.44 4.15
N LYS A 385 -30.94 13.85 4.50
CA LYS A 385 -31.56 12.71 3.80
C LYS A 385 -30.66 11.46 3.76
N ILE A 386 -29.72 11.35 4.69
CA ILE A 386 -28.89 10.15 4.88
C ILE A 386 -29.74 9.16 5.67
N LYS A 387 -29.98 7.99 5.07
CA LYS A 387 -30.85 6.96 5.64
C LYS A 387 -30.11 5.67 5.96
N TYR A 388 -29.02 5.38 5.26
CA TYR A 388 -28.31 4.11 5.41
C TYR A 388 -26.83 4.33 5.73
N LEU A 389 -26.29 3.49 6.61
CA LEU A 389 -24.85 3.42 6.92
C LEU A 389 -24.32 2.05 6.50
N LEU A 390 -23.26 2.02 5.68
CA LEU A 390 -22.59 0.81 5.25
C LEU A 390 -21.16 0.83 5.78
N ILE A 391 -20.89 0.00 6.77
CA ILE A 391 -19.65 0.06 7.56
C ILE A 391 -18.83 -1.21 7.32
N ASP A 392 -17.56 -1.05 6.94
CA ASP A 392 -16.57 -2.13 6.93
C ASP A 392 -16.06 -2.32 8.36
N LEU A 393 -16.27 -3.54 8.87
CA LEU A 393 -15.93 -3.92 10.24
C LEU A 393 -14.41 -3.95 10.50
N ASN A 394 -13.62 -3.96 9.42
CA ASN A 394 -12.16 -4.04 9.45
C ASN A 394 -11.49 -2.71 9.09
N THR A 395 -12.24 -1.60 8.98
CA THR A 395 -11.67 -0.29 8.61
C THR A 395 -10.49 0.12 9.49
N ALA A 396 -10.50 -0.19 10.79
CA ALA A 396 -9.40 0.15 11.69
C ALA A 396 -8.13 -0.72 11.49
N THR A 397 -8.22 -1.88 10.83
CA THR A 397 -7.09 -2.81 10.72
C THR A 397 -6.00 -2.32 9.76
N ILE A 398 -6.36 -1.42 8.85
CA ILE A 398 -5.42 -0.78 7.91
C ILE A 398 -4.65 0.40 8.53
N ASP A 399 -4.94 0.74 9.79
CA ASP A 399 -4.29 1.86 10.47
C ASP A 399 -2.91 1.51 10.98
N ASN A 400 -1.90 1.96 10.24
CA ASN A 400 -0.49 1.85 10.60
C ASN A 400 0.10 3.17 11.10
N THR A 401 -0.72 4.22 11.30
CA THR A 401 -0.23 5.49 11.81
C THR A 401 0.36 5.34 13.22
N PRO A 402 1.47 6.03 13.56
CA PRO A 402 2.09 5.93 14.88
C PRO A 402 1.12 6.26 16.03
N ASN A 403 0.19 7.18 15.79
CA ASN A 403 -0.80 7.67 16.75
C ASN A 403 -2.18 7.00 16.62
N LYS A 404 -2.33 5.99 15.77
CA LYS A 404 -3.57 5.22 15.57
C LYS A 404 -4.81 6.09 15.31
N THR A 405 -4.65 7.09 14.44
CA THR A 405 -5.69 8.06 14.09
C THR A 405 -6.98 7.40 13.60
N LEU A 406 -6.91 6.57 12.54
CA LEU A 406 -8.07 5.91 11.98
C LEU A 406 -8.72 4.94 12.97
N THR A 407 -7.95 4.26 13.80
CA THR A 407 -8.45 3.40 14.88
C THR A 407 -9.26 4.22 15.88
N ASN A 408 -8.79 5.40 16.26
CA ASN A 408 -9.51 6.30 17.17
C ASN A 408 -10.80 6.83 16.53
N LYS A 409 -10.78 7.22 15.25
CA LYS A 409 -11.98 7.64 14.51
C LYS A 409 -12.99 6.51 14.38
N TYR A 410 -12.50 5.31 14.11
CA TYR A 410 -13.33 4.11 14.04
C TYR A 410 -13.96 3.79 15.40
N ARG A 411 -13.22 3.94 16.51
CA ARG A 411 -13.79 3.80 17.86
C ARG A 411 -14.93 4.79 18.11
N GLN A 412 -14.82 6.04 17.63
CA GLN A 412 -15.91 7.02 17.73
C GLN A 412 -17.13 6.60 16.89
N LEU A 413 -16.91 6.04 15.70
CA LEU A 413 -17.99 5.43 14.91
C LEU A 413 -18.65 4.28 15.67
N LEU A 414 -17.86 3.38 16.28
CA LEU A 414 -18.39 2.28 17.07
C LEU A 414 -19.25 2.78 18.23
N ILE A 415 -18.80 3.81 18.97
CA ILE A 415 -19.56 4.43 20.06
C ILE A 415 -20.89 5.02 19.55
N PHE A 416 -20.89 5.61 18.35
CA PHE A 416 -22.11 6.15 17.75
C PHE A 416 -23.11 5.06 17.33
N VAL A 417 -22.61 3.91 16.88
CA VAL A 417 -23.43 2.82 16.34
C VAL A 417 -23.93 1.88 17.43
N ILE A 418 -23.11 1.61 18.44
CA ILE A 418 -23.46 0.74 19.57
C ILE A 418 -24.53 1.41 20.43
N ASN A 419 -25.59 0.67 20.75
CA ASN A 419 -26.69 1.10 21.62
C ASN A 419 -27.41 2.38 21.16
N ASN A 420 -27.38 2.71 19.87
CA ASN A 420 -28.13 3.83 19.33
C ASN A 420 -29.54 3.37 18.92
N PRO A 421 -30.60 3.79 19.64
CA PRO A 421 -31.96 3.31 19.37
C PRO A 421 -32.51 3.80 18.03
N ASN A 422 -31.87 4.80 17.40
CA ASN A 422 -32.27 5.31 16.09
C ASN A 422 -31.56 4.59 14.93
N LEU A 423 -30.81 3.51 15.21
CA LEU A 423 -30.16 2.69 14.20
C LEU A 423 -30.70 1.26 14.25
N LYS A 424 -31.23 0.81 13.13
CA LYS A 424 -31.68 -0.57 12.93
C LYS A 424 -30.66 -1.32 12.10
N LEU A 425 -30.07 -2.39 12.65
CA LEU A 425 -29.19 -3.28 11.89
C LEU A 425 -30.02 -4.05 10.86
N LEU A 426 -29.69 -3.88 9.57
CA LEU A 426 -30.34 -4.58 8.46
C LEU A 426 -29.62 -5.88 8.09
N ALA A 427 -28.29 -5.87 8.08
CA ALA A 427 -27.49 -7.03 7.72
C ALA A 427 -26.06 -6.94 8.27
N THR A 428 -25.51 -8.08 8.65
CA THR A 428 -24.09 -8.28 8.97
C THR A 428 -23.73 -9.75 8.83
N ASP A 429 -22.48 -10.05 8.53
CA ASP A 429 -21.90 -11.40 8.59
C ASP A 429 -21.05 -11.63 9.85
N ARG A 430 -21.07 -10.68 10.79
CA ARG A 430 -20.50 -10.85 12.13
C ARG A 430 -21.40 -11.77 12.94
N VAL A 431 -20.80 -12.68 13.70
CA VAL A 431 -21.51 -13.58 14.63
C VAL A 431 -20.99 -13.33 16.04
N VAL A 432 -21.90 -13.00 16.94
CA VAL A 432 -21.61 -12.73 18.35
C VAL A 432 -22.43 -13.67 19.23
N GLY A 433 -21.92 -13.94 20.43
CA GLY A 433 -22.59 -14.74 21.44
C GLY A 433 -22.99 -13.89 22.63
N ASN A 434 -24.23 -14.05 23.09
CA ASN A 434 -24.75 -13.49 24.33
C ASN A 434 -25.31 -14.62 25.20
N LYS A 435 -25.25 -14.48 26.53
CA LYS A 435 -25.91 -15.44 27.41
C LYS A 435 -27.42 -15.25 27.33
N ASP A 436 -28.14 -16.34 27.15
CA ASP A 436 -29.60 -16.34 27.29
C ASP A 436 -30.00 -16.34 28.79
N GLU A 437 -31.31 -16.31 29.04
CA GLU A 437 -31.88 -16.34 30.40
C GLU A 437 -31.48 -17.60 31.20
N THR A 438 -31.02 -18.66 30.51
CA THR A 438 -30.53 -19.90 31.13
C THR A 438 -29.02 -19.89 31.38
N GLY A 439 -28.33 -18.82 31.02
CA GLY A 439 -26.87 -18.68 31.11
C GLY A 439 -26.11 -19.37 29.98
N LYS A 440 -26.80 -19.92 28.96
CA LYS A 440 -26.19 -20.59 27.82
C LYS A 440 -25.85 -19.57 26.72
N MET A 441 -24.70 -19.75 26.07
CA MET A 441 -24.31 -18.89 24.95
C MET A 441 -25.19 -19.16 23.73
N LYS A 442 -25.90 -18.12 23.29
CA LYS A 442 -26.65 -18.10 22.03
C LYS A 442 -25.92 -17.22 21.03
N TYR A 443 -25.63 -17.77 19.86
CA TYR A 443 -24.94 -17.06 18.79
C TYR A 443 -25.94 -16.47 17.78
N THR A 444 -25.82 -15.18 17.51
CA THR A 444 -26.66 -14.44 16.57
C THR A 444 -25.81 -13.56 15.66
N ARG A 445 -26.36 -13.19 14.50
CA ARG A 445 -25.76 -12.17 13.64
C ARG A 445 -26.08 -10.79 14.20
N ASP A 446 -25.09 -10.18 14.81
CA ASP A 446 -25.21 -8.86 15.41
C ASP A 446 -23.86 -8.15 15.41
N PHE A 447 -23.88 -6.85 15.64
CA PHE A 447 -22.70 -6.01 15.69
C PHE A 447 -21.94 -6.17 17.01
N TYR A 448 -22.68 -6.37 18.11
CA TYR A 448 -22.12 -6.42 19.46
C TYR A 448 -22.71 -7.59 20.27
N GLY A 449 -21.85 -8.25 21.03
CA GLY A 449 -22.24 -9.25 22.03
C GLY A 449 -21.08 -9.54 22.98
N GLU A 450 -21.34 -10.31 24.04
CA GLU A 450 -20.35 -10.65 25.08
C GLU A 450 -19.09 -11.30 24.50
N VAL A 451 -19.27 -12.17 23.49
CA VAL A 451 -18.17 -12.86 22.81
C VAL A 451 -18.32 -12.71 21.30
N VAL A 452 -17.22 -12.47 20.59
CA VAL A 452 -17.20 -12.47 19.13
C VAL A 452 -16.79 -13.85 18.65
N HIS A 453 -17.70 -14.56 17.97
CA HIS A 453 -17.41 -15.87 17.37
C HIS A 453 -16.83 -15.72 15.96
N GLN A 454 -17.38 -14.79 15.18
CA GLN A 454 -16.88 -14.43 13.85
C GLN A 454 -16.83 -12.90 13.74
N PHE A 455 -15.64 -12.33 13.47
CA PHE A 455 -15.41 -10.88 13.45
C PHE A 455 -16.27 -10.11 12.43
N GLY A 456 -16.67 -10.78 11.34
CA GLY A 456 -17.44 -10.19 10.24
C GLY A 456 -16.61 -9.28 9.34
N ARG A 457 -17.19 -8.89 8.21
CA ARG A 457 -16.62 -7.95 7.23
C ARG A 457 -17.42 -6.65 7.16
N TYR A 458 -18.71 -6.68 7.42
CA TYR A 458 -19.54 -5.48 7.26
C TYR A 458 -20.71 -5.40 8.23
N ALA A 459 -21.27 -4.21 8.38
CA ALA A 459 -22.58 -3.98 8.97
C ALA A 459 -23.35 -2.91 8.19
N ILE A 460 -24.63 -3.16 7.94
CA ILE A 460 -25.55 -2.25 7.26
C ILE A 460 -26.62 -1.80 8.25
N TYR A 461 -26.75 -0.49 8.43
CA TYR A 461 -27.77 0.11 9.29
C TYR A 461 -28.73 0.97 8.49
N GLU A 462 -29.97 1.02 8.96
CA GLU A 462 -30.98 2.03 8.61
C GLU A 462 -31.15 3.01 9.78
N ILE A 463 -31.21 4.30 9.47
CA ILE A 463 -31.56 5.35 10.40
C ILE A 463 -33.09 5.47 10.44
N ILE A 464 -33.69 5.20 11.60
CA ILE A 464 -35.15 5.24 11.82
C ILE A 464 -35.58 6.56 12.43
#